data_AF-A0A349JGF8-F1
#
_entry.id   AF-A0A349JGF8-F1
#
_cell.length_a   1.000
_cell.length_b   1.000
_cell.length_c   1.000
_cell.angle_alpha   90.00
_cell.angle_beta   90.00
_cell.angle_gamma   90.00
#
_symmetry.space_group_name_H-M   'P 1'
#
loop_
_entity.id
_entity.type
_entity.pdbx_description
1 polymer ?
#
loop_
_entity_poly.entity_id
_entity_poly.type
_entity_poly.pdbx_seq_one_letter_code
_entity_poly.pdbx_strand_id
1 'polypeptide(L)'
;MTGTGKSAIARNLIPQIQTQFDRIIWRSLRTSPPLETTLKNLIQFLSNQNPPNPPLPRGGEERQTPPLPRGGEGRQTPPLPRGGEGRQTPPYQGGGEGGVFPANTDDQLSILIETLRDNRSLIILDDVQQILSSGQLAGYYKPGYENYGTLFKLIGEITHNSCLILNSWEPPLDILTFTDDNSAVCLLQLTGLGEAATEILREKGLLDEEYWPELIELYQGNPLWLKLVAQTINNLFNGRVSQYLSYQPVFLSDELTPILQQHYQRLSEIEKQAIAQLSNETEPVSLTLLMAKCQGSQGELFKAIQSLDRRGMIEKLSCESETVFTIPPVLKQYVKMVADPP
;
A
#
# COMPACT_ATOMS: atom_id res chain seq x y z
N MET A 1 3.94 3.50 2.99
CA MET A 1 3.20 4.36 2.03
C MET A 1 2.71 3.65 0.77
N THR A 2 1.75 4.28 0.07
CA THR A 2 1.27 3.87 -1.27
C THR A 2 2.35 4.10 -2.32
N GLY A 3 2.39 3.25 -3.35
CA GLY A 3 3.25 3.49 -4.51
C GLY A 3 4.71 3.06 -4.38
N THR A 4 5.18 2.72 -3.17
CA THR A 4 6.57 2.26 -2.90
C THR A 4 6.91 0.89 -3.51
N GLY A 5 5.98 0.22 -4.19
CA GLY A 5 6.28 -1.02 -4.92
C GLY A 5 6.13 -2.34 -4.15
N LYS A 6 5.53 -2.38 -2.95
CA LYS A 6 5.28 -3.63 -2.19
C LYS A 6 4.68 -4.75 -3.03
N SER A 7 3.54 -4.50 -3.67
CA SER A 7 2.87 -5.48 -4.53
C SER A 7 3.68 -5.77 -5.81
N ALA A 8 4.48 -4.82 -6.30
CA ALA A 8 5.34 -5.05 -7.46
C ALA A 8 6.52 -5.97 -7.11
N ILE A 9 7.16 -5.78 -5.96
CA ILE A 9 8.22 -6.66 -5.45
C ILE A 9 7.67 -8.07 -5.22
N ALA A 10 6.55 -8.21 -4.51
CA ALA A 10 5.94 -9.51 -4.29
C ALA A 10 5.58 -10.23 -5.60
N ARG A 11 5.07 -9.52 -6.62
CA ARG A 11 4.82 -10.11 -7.96
C ARG A 11 6.09 -10.55 -8.67
N ASN A 12 7.15 -9.75 -8.61
CA ASN A 12 8.43 -10.09 -9.25
C ASN A 12 9.20 -11.18 -8.50
N LEU A 13 8.94 -11.35 -7.20
CA LEU A 13 9.53 -12.41 -6.37
C LEU A 13 8.96 -13.78 -6.72
N ILE A 14 7.65 -13.89 -6.99
CA ILE A 14 6.96 -15.17 -7.21
C ILE A 14 7.68 -16.07 -8.23
N PRO A 15 8.01 -15.62 -9.46
CA PRO A 15 8.69 -16.48 -10.44
C PRO A 15 10.05 -17.01 -9.98
N GLN A 16 10.73 -16.30 -9.07
CA GLN A 16 12.06 -16.65 -8.57
C GLN A 16 12.00 -17.72 -7.47
N ILE A 17 10.91 -17.76 -6.71
CA ILE A 17 10.74 -18.68 -5.56
C ILE A 17 9.67 -19.75 -5.78
N GLN A 18 8.96 -19.73 -6.91
CA GLN A 18 7.80 -20.60 -7.14
C GLN A 18 8.12 -22.09 -7.01
N THR A 19 9.34 -22.52 -7.32
CA THR A 19 9.75 -23.94 -7.20
C THR A 19 9.89 -24.41 -5.75
N GLN A 20 9.95 -23.47 -4.80
CA GLN A 20 10.04 -23.76 -3.37
C GLN A 20 8.67 -24.01 -2.72
N PHE A 21 7.58 -23.75 -3.45
CA PHE A 21 6.21 -23.89 -2.93
C PHE A 21 5.38 -24.74 -3.89
N ASP A 22 4.53 -25.59 -3.31
CA ASP A 22 3.62 -26.45 -4.06
C ASP A 22 2.36 -25.67 -4.46
N ARG A 23 2.04 -24.61 -3.69
CA ARG A 23 0.84 -23.78 -3.87
C ARG A 23 1.17 -22.32 -3.61
N ILE A 24 0.66 -21.42 -4.46
CA ILE A 24 0.81 -19.97 -4.28
C ILE A 24 -0.56 -19.32 -4.40
N ILE A 25 -0.94 -18.56 -3.39
CA ILE A 25 -2.21 -17.83 -3.36
C ILE A 25 -1.97 -16.35 -3.03
N TRP A 26 -2.51 -15.49 -3.89
CA TRP A 26 -2.58 -14.05 -3.64
C TRP A 26 -4.02 -13.66 -3.34
N ARG A 27 -4.25 -12.98 -2.22
CA ARG A 27 -5.55 -12.36 -1.88
C ARG A 27 -5.35 -10.91 -1.45
N SER A 28 -6.24 -10.03 -1.91
CA SER A 28 -6.26 -8.63 -1.48
C SER A 28 -7.34 -8.47 -0.41
N LEU A 29 -7.00 -7.76 0.66
CA LEU A 29 -7.92 -7.36 1.73
C LEU A 29 -8.58 -6.00 1.44
N ARG A 30 -8.54 -5.53 0.17
CA ARG A 30 -9.05 -4.22 -0.24
C ARG A 30 -10.50 -3.94 0.14
N THR A 31 -11.34 -4.96 0.13
CA THR A 31 -12.76 -4.85 0.49
C THR A 31 -13.01 -5.07 1.98
N SER A 32 -11.94 -5.17 2.79
CA SER A 32 -11.98 -5.58 4.19
C SER A 32 -12.86 -6.83 4.39
N PRO A 33 -12.53 -7.99 3.79
CA PRO A 33 -13.34 -9.19 4.00
C PRO A 33 -13.25 -9.62 5.48
N PRO A 34 -14.35 -10.09 6.10
CA PRO A 34 -14.29 -10.75 7.40
C PRO A 34 -13.32 -11.94 7.37
N LEU A 35 -12.66 -12.23 8.50
CA LEU A 35 -11.68 -13.31 8.58
C LEU A 35 -12.25 -14.65 8.10
N GLU A 36 -13.48 -14.99 8.50
CA GLU A 36 -14.15 -16.23 8.11
C GLU A 36 -14.20 -16.42 6.58
N THR A 37 -14.52 -15.35 5.84
CA THR A 37 -14.53 -15.36 4.37
C THR A 37 -13.13 -15.60 3.83
N THR A 38 -12.12 -14.96 4.41
CA THR A 38 -10.71 -15.14 4.01
C THR A 38 -10.25 -16.57 4.28
N LEU A 39 -10.52 -17.12 5.47
CA LEU A 39 -10.16 -18.49 5.84
C LEU A 39 -10.80 -19.51 4.92
N LYS A 40 -12.11 -19.42 4.68
CA LYS A 40 -12.81 -20.29 3.72
C LYS A 40 -12.15 -20.27 2.34
N ASN A 41 -11.79 -19.08 1.85
CA ASN A 41 -11.15 -18.93 0.54
C ASN A 41 -9.74 -19.54 0.50
N LEU A 42 -8.96 -19.37 1.58
CA LEU A 42 -7.61 -19.94 1.71
C LEU A 42 -7.68 -21.47 1.79
N ILE A 43 -8.48 -22.01 2.70
CA ILE A 43 -8.60 -23.46 2.90
C ILE A 43 -9.11 -24.12 1.60
N GLN A 44 -10.17 -23.59 0.98
CA GLN A 44 -10.68 -24.13 -0.28
C GLN A 44 -9.60 -24.22 -1.36
N PHE A 45 -8.78 -23.18 -1.51
CA PHE A 45 -7.69 -23.18 -2.50
C PHE A 45 -6.57 -24.15 -2.12
N LEU A 46 -6.21 -24.20 -0.85
CA LEU A 46 -5.11 -25.02 -0.34
C LEU A 46 -5.45 -26.50 -0.17
N SER A 47 -6.74 -26.87 -0.16
CA SER A 47 -7.18 -28.28 -0.13
C SER A 47 -7.38 -28.87 -1.53
N ASN A 48 -7.64 -28.06 -2.56
CA ASN A 48 -7.90 -28.56 -3.92
C ASN A 48 -6.64 -29.20 -4.54
N GLN A 49 -6.69 -30.46 -4.97
CA GLN A 49 -5.51 -31.15 -5.53
C GLN A 49 -5.03 -30.61 -6.89
N ASN A 50 -5.83 -29.77 -7.55
CA ASN A 50 -5.46 -28.98 -8.74
C ASN A 50 -5.97 -27.55 -8.56
N PRO A 51 -5.24 -26.65 -7.88
CA PRO A 51 -5.64 -25.26 -7.86
C PRO A 51 -5.50 -24.70 -9.28
N PRO A 52 -6.54 -24.08 -9.87
CA PRO A 52 -6.32 -23.28 -11.07
C PRO A 52 -5.31 -22.19 -10.71
N ASN A 53 -4.24 -22.06 -11.49
CA ASN A 53 -3.26 -20.98 -11.32
C ASN A 53 -4.02 -19.67 -11.11
N PRO A 54 -3.80 -18.93 -10.01
CA PRO A 54 -4.48 -17.67 -9.82
C PRO A 54 -4.10 -16.77 -11.00
N PRO A 55 -5.08 -16.12 -11.68
CA PRO A 55 -4.73 -15.12 -12.66
C PRO A 55 -3.92 -14.05 -11.94
N LEU A 56 -2.68 -13.84 -12.38
CA LEU A 56 -1.89 -12.68 -11.99
C LEU A 56 -2.78 -11.43 -12.21
N PRO A 57 -2.83 -10.49 -11.26
CA PRO A 57 -3.67 -9.32 -11.41
C PRO A 57 -3.28 -8.60 -12.71
N ARG A 58 -4.24 -8.48 -13.64
CA ARG A 58 -4.09 -7.62 -14.81
C ARG A 58 -3.86 -6.20 -14.29
N GLY A 59 -2.74 -5.60 -14.69
CA GLY A 59 -2.47 -4.19 -14.43
C GLY A 59 -3.64 -3.34 -14.93
N GLY A 60 -3.86 -2.18 -14.30
CA GLY A 60 -4.71 -1.15 -14.87
C GLY A 60 -4.25 -0.92 -16.31
N GLU A 61 -5.15 -1.21 -17.26
CA GLU A 61 -4.87 -1.06 -18.68
C GLU A 61 -4.47 0.39 -18.95
N GLU A 62 -3.23 0.55 -19.42
CA GLU A 62 -2.88 1.67 -20.28
C GLU A 62 -3.89 1.67 -21.43
N ARG A 63 -4.72 2.72 -21.48
CA ARG A 63 -5.57 2.98 -22.64
C ARG A 63 -4.65 3.22 -23.83
N GLN A 64 -4.40 2.17 -24.61
CA GLN A 64 -3.97 2.33 -25.99
C GLN A 64 -5.12 2.98 -26.75
N THR A 65 -4.96 4.25 -27.09
CA THR A 65 -5.82 4.95 -28.03
C THR A 65 -5.72 4.26 -29.40
N PRO A 66 -6.84 3.90 -30.06
CA PRO A 66 -6.79 3.45 -31.44
C PRO A 66 -6.51 4.64 -32.36
N PRO A 67 -5.83 4.46 -33.51
CA PRO A 67 -5.60 5.54 -34.44
C PRO A 67 -6.92 5.97 -35.11
N LEU A 68 -7.08 7.28 -35.26
CA LEU A 68 -8.19 7.94 -35.97
C LEU A 68 -8.30 7.45 -37.42
N PRO A 69 -9.50 7.09 -37.93
CA PRO A 69 -9.74 7.02 -39.36
C PRO A 69 -10.05 8.43 -39.90
N ARG A 70 -9.38 8.79 -41.00
CA ARG A 70 -9.69 9.95 -41.84
C ARG A 70 -11.09 9.81 -42.45
N GLY A 71 -11.71 10.98 -42.68
CA GLY A 71 -13.14 11.17 -42.96
C GLY A 71 -13.72 10.58 -44.24
N GLY A 72 -15.05 10.63 -44.29
CA GLY A 72 -15.86 10.31 -45.46
C GLY A 72 -17.36 10.34 -45.11
N GLU A 73 -18.08 11.30 -45.68
CA GLU A 73 -19.46 11.68 -45.42
C GLU A 73 -20.52 10.64 -45.84
N GLY A 74 -21.71 10.72 -45.22
CA GLY A 74 -22.96 10.43 -45.96
C GLY A 74 -24.00 9.50 -45.33
N ARG A 75 -25.03 10.14 -44.73
CA ARG A 75 -26.47 9.84 -44.84
C ARG A 75 -27.13 8.65 -44.08
N GLN A 76 -28.19 9.06 -43.39
CA GLN A 76 -29.50 8.42 -43.13
C GLN A 76 -29.63 7.42 -41.99
N THR A 77 -30.32 7.89 -40.94
CA THR A 77 -30.93 7.13 -39.84
C THR A 77 -32.22 6.42 -40.28
N PRO A 78 -32.40 5.13 -39.95
CA PRO A 78 -33.73 4.51 -39.85
C PRO A 78 -34.09 4.13 -38.39
N PRO A 79 -35.37 3.88 -38.08
CA PRO A 79 -35.92 3.98 -36.74
C PRO A 79 -35.73 2.75 -35.84
N LEU A 80 -35.82 2.99 -34.54
CA LEU A 80 -35.82 2.02 -33.44
C LEU A 80 -36.94 0.96 -33.56
N PRO A 81 -36.66 -0.32 -33.27
CA PRO A 81 -37.67 -1.27 -32.84
C PRO A 81 -37.80 -1.30 -31.31
N ARG A 82 -39.05 -1.21 -30.84
CA ARG A 82 -39.49 -1.54 -29.47
C ARG A 82 -39.50 -3.05 -29.27
N GLY A 83 -39.07 -3.47 -28.07
CA GLY A 83 -39.62 -4.61 -27.34
C GLY A 83 -38.88 -5.94 -27.50
N GLY A 84 -38.50 -6.55 -26.37
CA GLY A 84 -38.08 -7.95 -26.33
C GLY A 84 -37.09 -8.30 -25.23
N GLU A 85 -37.61 -8.45 -24.01
CA GLU A 85 -37.29 -9.52 -23.05
C GLU A 85 -35.85 -9.68 -22.48
N GLY A 86 -35.81 -9.79 -21.15
CA GLY A 86 -34.61 -9.82 -20.35
C GLY A 86 -33.67 -11.00 -20.66
N ARG A 87 -32.39 -10.68 -20.81
CA ARG A 87 -31.32 -11.67 -20.64
C ARG A 87 -30.93 -11.70 -19.17
N GLN A 88 -31.55 -12.63 -18.47
CA GLN A 88 -31.04 -13.17 -17.21
C GLN A 88 -29.62 -13.69 -17.46
N THR A 89 -28.65 -13.18 -16.70
CA THR A 89 -27.39 -13.89 -16.47
C THR A 89 -27.72 -15.25 -15.88
N PRO A 90 -27.11 -16.35 -16.36
CA PRO A 90 -27.43 -17.67 -15.83
C PRO A 90 -27.08 -17.72 -14.34
N PRO A 91 -27.95 -18.28 -13.48
CA PRO A 91 -27.60 -18.52 -12.10
C PRO A 91 -26.44 -19.51 -12.08
N TYR A 92 -25.42 -19.21 -11.27
CA TYR A 92 -24.39 -20.17 -10.88
C TYR A 92 -25.09 -21.46 -10.41
N GLN A 93 -25.09 -22.50 -11.24
CA GLN A 93 -25.51 -23.83 -10.83
C GLN A 93 -24.37 -24.44 -10.03
N GLY A 94 -24.62 -24.57 -8.72
CA GLY A 94 -23.83 -25.39 -7.82
C GLY A 94 -23.83 -26.84 -8.29
N GLY A 95 -22.65 -27.45 -8.25
CA GLY A 95 -22.42 -28.82 -8.68
C GLY A 95 -20.96 -29.20 -8.51
N GLY A 96 -20.51 -29.25 -7.27
CA GLY A 96 -19.21 -29.77 -6.86
C GLY A 96 -19.24 -29.91 -5.34
N GLU A 97 -19.05 -31.13 -4.84
CA GLU A 97 -19.20 -31.53 -3.44
C GLU A 97 -18.61 -30.49 -2.48
N GLY A 98 -19.50 -29.73 -1.83
CA GLY A 98 -19.12 -28.75 -0.84
C GLY A 98 -18.63 -29.47 0.41
N GLY A 99 -17.32 -29.51 0.60
CA GLY A 99 -16.75 -29.82 1.91
C GLY A 99 -17.43 -28.94 2.96
N VAL A 100 -18.01 -29.55 3.99
CA VAL A 100 -18.65 -28.84 5.09
C VAL A 100 -17.56 -28.07 5.82
N PHE A 101 -17.38 -26.78 5.49
CA PHE A 101 -16.50 -25.91 6.24
C PHE A 101 -17.09 -25.75 7.65
N PRO A 102 -16.29 -25.91 8.71
CA PRO A 102 -16.80 -25.71 10.06
C PRO A 102 -17.31 -24.27 10.20
N ALA A 103 -18.40 -24.12 10.94
CA ALA A 103 -19.05 -22.83 11.16
C ALA A 103 -18.22 -21.91 12.07
N ASN A 104 -17.39 -22.47 12.95
CA ASN A 104 -16.55 -21.71 13.87
C ASN A 104 -15.22 -21.28 13.23
N THR A 105 -14.79 -20.06 13.52
CA THR A 105 -13.49 -19.51 13.09
C THR A 105 -12.31 -20.28 13.69
N ASP A 106 -12.38 -20.75 14.93
CA ASP A 106 -11.27 -21.49 15.57
C ASP A 106 -10.99 -22.83 14.88
N ASP A 107 -12.05 -23.53 14.47
CA ASP A 107 -11.94 -24.77 13.71
C ASP A 107 -11.34 -24.50 12.33
N GLN A 108 -11.75 -23.40 11.68
CA GLN A 108 -11.17 -22.98 10.39
C GLN A 108 -9.68 -22.63 10.52
N LEU A 109 -9.29 -21.93 11.60
CA LEU A 109 -7.88 -21.62 11.88
C LEU A 109 -7.08 -22.91 12.08
N SER A 110 -7.62 -23.87 12.85
CA SER A 110 -6.97 -25.16 13.08
C SER A 110 -6.76 -25.93 11.78
N ILE A 111 -7.78 -26.02 10.93
CA ILE A 111 -7.68 -26.65 9.61
C ILE A 111 -6.65 -25.96 8.72
N LEU A 112 -6.63 -24.62 8.72
CA LEU A 112 -5.65 -23.87 7.94
C LEU A 112 -4.23 -24.22 8.41
N ILE A 113 -3.96 -24.18 9.72
CA ILE A 113 -2.64 -24.49 10.26
C ILE A 113 -2.18 -25.91 9.92
N GLU A 114 -3.04 -26.93 10.06
CA GLU A 114 -2.68 -28.29 9.65
C GLU A 114 -2.39 -28.35 8.13
N THR A 115 -3.20 -27.66 7.32
CA THR A 115 -2.95 -27.56 5.87
C THR A 115 -1.59 -26.93 5.56
N LEU A 116 -1.17 -25.91 6.32
CA LEU A 116 0.14 -25.25 6.17
C LEU A 116 1.32 -26.10 6.63
N ARG A 117 1.10 -27.05 7.54
CA ARG A 117 2.11 -28.05 7.93
C ARG A 117 2.29 -29.10 6.85
N ASP A 118 1.19 -29.57 6.27
CA ASP A 118 1.21 -30.65 5.28
C ASP A 118 1.67 -30.19 3.88
N ASN A 119 1.56 -28.89 3.57
CA ASN A 119 1.85 -28.35 2.24
C ASN A 119 2.84 -27.18 2.32
N ARG A 120 3.75 -27.06 1.36
CA ARG A 120 4.58 -25.85 1.22
C ARG A 120 3.79 -24.79 0.46
N SER A 121 3.11 -23.90 1.16
CA SER A 121 2.26 -22.88 0.55
C SER A 121 2.85 -21.50 0.73
N LEU A 122 2.79 -20.67 -0.31
CA LEU A 122 3.04 -19.24 -0.22
C LEU A 122 1.70 -18.49 -0.24
N ILE A 123 1.38 -17.83 0.86
CA ILE A 123 0.20 -16.98 0.98
C ILE A 123 0.65 -15.52 0.93
N ILE A 124 0.05 -14.72 0.06
CA ILE A 124 0.27 -13.28 -0.02
C ILE A 124 -1.05 -12.58 0.28
N LEU A 125 -1.09 -11.85 1.40
CA LEU A 125 -2.19 -10.96 1.74
C LEU A 125 -1.78 -9.53 1.44
N ASP A 126 -2.40 -8.95 0.42
CA ASP A 126 -2.18 -7.57 0.00
C ASP A 126 -3.22 -6.62 0.59
N ASP A 127 -2.88 -5.34 0.65
CA ASP A 127 -3.73 -4.29 1.20
C ASP A 127 -4.12 -4.50 2.69
N VAL A 128 -3.23 -5.05 3.53
CA VAL A 128 -3.51 -5.35 4.94
C VAL A 128 -3.92 -4.12 5.75
N GLN A 129 -3.46 -2.92 5.38
CA GLN A 129 -3.90 -1.67 6.01
C GLN A 129 -5.43 -1.46 5.96
N GLN A 130 -6.14 -2.16 5.08
CA GLN A 130 -7.59 -2.04 4.93
C GLN A 130 -8.37 -2.72 6.04
N ILE A 131 -7.77 -3.64 6.80
CA ILE A 131 -8.38 -4.19 8.03
C ILE A 131 -7.92 -3.44 9.29
N LEU A 132 -7.04 -2.45 9.13
CA LEU A 132 -6.54 -1.59 10.20
C LEU A 132 -7.34 -0.28 10.29
N SER A 133 -7.45 0.24 11.51
CA SER A 133 -8.22 1.43 11.86
C SER A 133 -7.65 2.70 11.22
N SER A 134 -8.55 3.53 10.71
CA SER A 134 -8.25 4.89 10.24
C SER A 134 -8.56 5.86 11.38
N GLY A 135 -7.74 6.90 11.56
CA GLY A 135 -7.93 7.89 12.62
C GLY A 135 -7.45 7.42 14.00
N GLN A 136 -6.71 6.32 14.06
CA GLN A 136 -6.09 5.77 15.27
C GLN A 136 -4.58 5.65 15.05
N LEU A 137 -3.83 5.45 16.14
CA LEU A 137 -2.41 5.12 16.05
C LEU A 137 -2.19 3.85 15.21
N ALA A 138 -0.98 3.69 14.70
CA ALA A 138 -0.65 2.68 13.72
C ALA A 138 -0.71 1.27 14.30
N GLY A 139 -1.28 0.35 13.50
CA GLY A 139 -1.30 -1.08 13.78
C GLY A 139 -2.53 -1.62 14.54
N TYR A 140 -3.47 -0.77 14.96
CA TYR A 140 -4.74 -1.21 15.55
C TYR A 140 -5.73 -1.67 14.47
N TYR A 141 -6.47 -2.75 14.72
CA TYR A 141 -7.51 -3.25 13.81
C TYR A 141 -8.76 -2.38 13.83
N LYS A 142 -9.56 -2.48 12.76
CA LYS A 142 -10.96 -2.01 12.77
C LYS A 142 -11.81 -2.88 13.71
N PRO A 143 -12.87 -2.32 14.31
CA PRO A 143 -13.84 -3.12 15.06
C PRO A 143 -14.37 -4.30 14.23
N GLY A 144 -14.26 -5.52 14.75
CA GLY A 144 -14.67 -6.76 14.09
C GLY A 144 -13.58 -7.43 13.24
N TYR A 145 -12.37 -6.89 13.20
CA TYR A 145 -11.22 -7.43 12.45
C TYR A 145 -10.05 -7.84 13.35
N GLU A 146 -10.20 -7.76 14.67
CA GLU A 146 -9.18 -8.11 15.66
C GLU A 146 -8.75 -9.58 15.55
N ASN A 147 -9.65 -10.44 15.08
CA ASN A 147 -9.38 -11.86 14.86
C ASN A 147 -8.31 -12.12 13.77
N TYR A 148 -8.05 -11.18 12.86
CA TYR A 148 -6.88 -11.29 11.97
C TYR A 148 -5.57 -11.30 12.75
N GLY A 149 -5.50 -10.62 13.90
CA GLY A 149 -4.36 -10.69 14.80
C GLY A 149 -4.13 -12.11 15.31
N THR A 150 -5.19 -12.85 15.63
CA THR A 150 -5.11 -14.26 15.99
C THR A 150 -4.54 -15.12 14.86
N LEU A 151 -4.99 -14.92 13.61
CA LEU A 151 -4.44 -15.62 12.45
C LEU A 151 -2.94 -15.36 12.30
N PHE A 152 -2.53 -14.09 12.32
CA PHE A 152 -1.13 -13.71 12.13
C PHE A 152 -0.26 -14.23 13.27
N LYS A 153 -0.76 -14.20 14.50
CA LYS A 153 -0.09 -14.75 15.66
C LYS A 153 0.13 -16.25 15.53
N LEU A 154 -0.92 -17.00 15.19
CA LEU A 154 -0.83 -18.46 15.01
C LEU A 154 0.17 -18.86 13.93
N ILE A 155 0.17 -18.17 12.79
CA ILE A 155 1.11 -18.42 11.70
C ILE A 155 2.55 -18.06 12.11
N GLY A 156 2.74 -16.99 12.89
CA GLY A 156 4.07 -16.59 13.36
C GLY A 156 4.65 -17.50 14.46
N GLU A 157 3.81 -18.09 15.31
CA GLU A 157 4.24 -18.90 16.45
C GLU A 157 4.33 -20.41 16.14
N ILE A 158 3.47 -20.91 15.24
CA ILE A 158 3.40 -22.34 14.97
C ILE A 158 4.35 -22.73 13.84
N THR A 159 5.23 -23.69 14.09
CA THR A 159 6.08 -24.29 13.07
C THR A 159 5.25 -24.95 11.96
N HIS A 160 5.50 -24.55 10.72
CA HIS A 160 4.86 -25.08 9.51
C HIS A 160 5.79 -24.94 8.30
N ASN A 161 5.45 -25.59 7.18
CA ASN A 161 6.27 -25.61 5.96
C ASN A 161 5.90 -24.50 4.94
N SER A 162 4.98 -23.62 5.32
CA SER A 162 4.46 -22.54 4.49
C SER A 162 5.06 -21.17 4.83
N CYS A 163 4.77 -20.16 4.02
CA CYS A 163 5.16 -18.78 4.22
C CYS A 163 3.97 -17.84 4.00
N LEU A 164 3.86 -16.81 4.83
CA LEU A 164 2.88 -15.72 4.70
C LEU A 164 3.60 -14.39 4.47
N ILE A 165 3.24 -13.69 3.39
CA ILE A 165 3.69 -12.33 3.10
C ILE A 165 2.52 -11.37 3.32
N LEU A 166 2.72 -10.38 4.19
CA LEU A 166 1.77 -9.30 4.45
C LEU A 166 2.26 -8.01 3.78
N ASN A 167 1.55 -7.56 2.75
CA ASN A 167 1.79 -6.24 2.17
C ASN A 167 0.87 -5.21 2.83
N SER A 168 1.48 -4.24 3.53
CA SER A 168 0.75 -3.21 4.26
C SER A 168 1.41 -1.84 4.16
N TRP A 169 0.67 -0.79 4.48
CA TRP A 169 1.24 0.55 4.69
C TRP A 169 1.84 0.75 6.07
N GLU A 170 1.38 -0.04 7.02
CA GLU A 170 1.80 -0.04 8.42
C GLU A 170 1.70 -1.48 8.97
N PRO A 171 2.61 -1.90 9.85
CA PRO A 171 2.54 -3.22 10.46
C PRO A 171 1.39 -3.29 11.49
N PRO A 172 0.59 -4.38 11.53
CA PRO A 172 -0.25 -4.68 12.67
C PRO A 172 0.58 -4.79 13.95
N LEU A 173 0.03 -4.39 15.10
CA LEU A 173 0.79 -4.39 16.36
C LEU A 173 1.30 -5.79 16.75
N ASP A 174 0.52 -6.85 16.51
CA ASP A 174 0.92 -8.23 16.85
C ASP A 174 2.22 -8.63 16.12
N ILE A 175 2.40 -8.17 14.88
CA ILE A 175 3.61 -8.43 14.10
C ILE A 175 4.85 -7.79 14.74
N LEU A 176 4.67 -6.65 15.42
CA LEU A 176 5.76 -5.97 16.12
C LEU A 176 6.12 -6.61 17.46
N THR A 177 5.23 -7.45 18.02
CA THR A 177 5.47 -8.13 19.29
C THR A 177 6.34 -9.38 19.16
N PHE A 178 6.66 -9.81 17.95
CA PHE A 178 7.66 -10.83 17.69
C PHE A 178 9.07 -10.21 17.87
N THR A 179 9.48 -10.04 19.13
CA THR A 179 10.68 -9.28 19.51
C THR A 179 11.94 -10.13 19.69
N ASP A 180 11.91 -11.42 19.35
CA ASP A 180 13.01 -12.33 19.63
C ASP A 180 13.87 -12.56 18.38
N ASP A 181 15.20 -12.55 18.55
CA ASP A 181 16.20 -12.76 17.49
C ASP A 181 16.07 -14.11 16.75
N ASN A 182 15.25 -15.04 17.29
CA ASN A 182 14.95 -16.35 16.71
C ASN A 182 13.52 -16.45 16.13
N SER A 183 12.82 -15.34 15.94
CA SER A 183 11.48 -15.33 15.37
C SER A 183 11.48 -15.70 13.88
N ALA A 184 10.48 -16.49 13.46
CA ALA A 184 10.20 -16.76 12.04
C ALA A 184 9.55 -15.56 11.33
N VAL A 185 9.22 -14.49 12.07
CA VAL A 185 8.54 -13.30 11.55
C VAL A 185 9.56 -12.20 11.27
N CYS A 186 9.62 -11.78 10.01
CA CYS A 186 10.50 -10.70 9.54
C CYS A 186 9.69 -9.49 9.08
N LEU A 187 10.15 -8.28 9.40
CA LEU A 187 9.59 -7.03 8.90
C LEU A 187 10.56 -6.38 7.90
N LEU A 188 10.10 -6.19 6.67
CA LEU A 188 10.84 -5.44 5.64
C LEU A 188 10.15 -4.10 5.36
N GLN A 189 10.78 -3.01 5.79
CA GLN A 189 10.32 -1.67 5.45
C GLN A 189 10.89 -1.25 4.10
N LEU A 190 10.00 -0.97 3.14
CA LEU A 190 10.41 -0.43 1.85
C LEU A 190 10.50 1.10 1.92
N THR A 191 11.66 1.62 1.55
CA THR A 191 11.95 3.04 1.35
C THR A 191 11.89 3.40 -0.15
N GLY A 192 12.15 4.66 -0.48
CA GLY A 192 12.30 5.11 -1.87
C GLY A 192 13.42 4.38 -2.63
N LEU A 193 13.38 4.46 -3.96
CA LEU A 193 14.37 3.79 -4.82
C LEU A 193 15.78 4.40 -4.77
N GLY A 194 15.98 5.55 -4.12
CA GLY A 194 17.25 6.28 -4.15
C GLY A 194 17.70 6.55 -5.59
N GLU A 195 18.98 6.32 -5.89
CA GLU A 195 19.55 6.54 -7.24
C GLU A 195 18.86 5.71 -8.33
N ALA A 196 18.30 4.53 -8.01
CA ALA A 196 17.59 3.70 -8.99
C ALA A 196 16.31 4.37 -9.51
N ALA A 197 15.81 5.42 -8.84
CA ALA A 197 14.71 6.24 -9.33
C ALA A 197 15.03 6.97 -10.65
N THR A 198 16.31 7.21 -10.96
CA THR A 198 16.73 7.87 -12.21
C THR A 198 16.23 7.13 -13.45
N GLU A 199 16.11 5.80 -13.40
CA GLU A 199 15.58 5.02 -14.52
C GLU A 199 14.11 5.35 -14.81
N ILE A 200 13.31 5.63 -13.79
CA ILE A 200 11.92 6.06 -13.98
C ILE A 200 11.86 7.40 -14.72
N LEU A 201 12.72 8.35 -14.36
CA LEU A 201 12.77 9.67 -14.98
C LEU A 201 13.24 9.59 -16.43
N ARG A 202 14.24 8.73 -16.69
CA ARG A 202 14.74 8.40 -18.02
C ARG A 202 13.68 7.75 -18.90
N GLU A 203 13.00 6.70 -18.42
CA GLU A 203 11.91 6.04 -19.14
C GLU A 203 10.76 7.01 -19.46
N LYS A 204 10.51 7.98 -18.57
CA LYS A 204 9.51 9.02 -18.77
C LYS A 204 9.99 10.16 -19.69
N GLY A 205 11.24 10.15 -20.13
CA GLY A 205 11.78 11.12 -21.08
C GLY A 205 11.97 12.52 -20.50
N LEU A 206 12.22 12.63 -19.19
CA LEU A 206 12.55 13.92 -18.59
C LEU A 206 13.94 14.42 -19.05
N LEU A 207 14.10 15.74 -19.07
CA LEU A 207 15.34 16.43 -19.39
C LEU A 207 16.06 16.86 -18.10
N ASP A 208 17.19 17.57 -18.24
CA ASP A 208 17.97 18.17 -17.17
C ASP A 208 18.38 17.17 -16.06
N GLU A 209 19.14 16.14 -16.44
CA GLU A 209 19.56 15.04 -15.55
C GLU A 209 20.27 15.52 -14.28
N GLU A 210 20.95 16.67 -14.34
CA GLU A 210 21.63 17.29 -13.20
C GLU A 210 20.66 17.70 -12.06
N TYR A 211 19.37 17.88 -12.35
CA TYR A 211 18.33 18.21 -11.37
C TYR A 211 17.53 16.99 -10.89
N TRP A 212 17.81 15.80 -11.43
CA TRP A 212 17.10 14.58 -11.02
C TRP A 212 17.30 14.22 -9.55
N PRO A 213 18.49 14.39 -8.92
CA PRO A 213 18.65 14.14 -7.49
C PRO A 213 17.69 14.97 -6.62
N GLU A 214 17.53 16.26 -6.93
CA GLU A 214 16.61 17.16 -6.22
C GLU A 214 15.15 16.71 -6.39
N LEU A 215 14.75 16.32 -7.60
CA LEU A 215 13.41 15.79 -7.85
C LEU A 215 13.17 14.46 -7.13
N ILE A 216 14.18 13.58 -7.09
CA ILE A 216 14.11 12.28 -6.39
C ILE A 216 13.95 12.51 -4.89
N GLU A 217 14.73 13.42 -4.30
CA GLU A 217 14.63 13.79 -2.88
C GLU A 217 13.24 14.35 -2.56
N LEU A 218 12.74 15.27 -3.40
CA LEU A 218 11.43 15.90 -3.23
C LEU A 218 10.29 14.89 -3.11
N TYR A 219 10.32 13.85 -3.96
CA TYR A 219 9.34 12.77 -3.99
C TYR A 219 9.80 11.49 -3.26
N GLN A 220 10.86 11.59 -2.45
CA GLN A 220 11.42 10.50 -1.64
C GLN A 220 11.65 9.19 -2.41
N GLY A 221 12.08 9.28 -3.67
CA GLY A 221 12.29 8.12 -4.53
C GLY A 221 11.05 7.24 -4.73
N ASN A 222 9.84 7.73 -4.43
CA ASN A 222 8.62 6.93 -4.50
C ASN A 222 8.25 6.67 -5.97
N PRO A 223 8.24 5.40 -6.44
CA PRO A 223 8.03 5.08 -7.84
C PRO A 223 6.73 5.63 -8.43
N LEU A 224 5.64 5.60 -7.67
CA LEU A 224 4.35 6.11 -8.16
C LEU A 224 4.37 7.63 -8.25
N TRP A 225 4.86 8.30 -7.22
CA TRP A 225 4.88 9.77 -7.20
C TRP A 225 5.79 10.33 -8.28
N LEU A 226 6.96 9.72 -8.49
CA LEU A 226 7.87 10.08 -9.58
C LEU A 226 7.23 9.89 -10.96
N LYS A 227 6.46 8.81 -11.17
CA LYS A 227 5.72 8.61 -12.42
C LYS A 227 4.65 9.68 -12.64
N LEU A 228 3.94 10.09 -11.60
CA LEU A 228 2.92 11.14 -11.67
C LEU A 228 3.54 12.50 -11.97
N VAL A 229 4.57 12.91 -11.21
CA VAL A 229 5.22 14.21 -11.45
C VAL A 229 5.92 14.24 -12.80
N ALA A 230 6.55 13.15 -13.24
CA ALA A 230 7.18 13.11 -14.56
C ALA A 230 6.15 13.35 -15.69
N GLN A 231 4.93 12.83 -15.54
CA GLN A 231 3.84 13.12 -16.47
C GLN A 231 3.44 14.60 -16.43
N THR A 232 3.34 15.20 -15.24
CA THR A 232 3.09 16.65 -15.08
C THR A 232 4.19 17.50 -15.74
N ILE A 233 5.47 17.14 -15.52
CA ILE A 233 6.62 17.86 -16.08
C ILE A 233 6.61 17.81 -17.61
N ASN A 234 6.31 16.65 -18.18
CA ASN A 234 6.17 16.53 -19.63
C ASN A 234 5.03 17.39 -20.18
N ASN A 235 3.86 17.36 -19.52
CA ASN A 235 2.68 18.06 -20.01
C ASN A 235 2.78 19.58 -19.92
N LEU A 236 3.42 20.11 -18.86
CA LEU A 236 3.44 21.55 -18.58
C LEU A 236 4.77 22.21 -18.98
N PHE A 237 5.87 21.47 -18.92
CA PHE A 237 7.23 22.01 -19.07
C PHE A 237 8.03 21.31 -20.18
N ASN A 238 7.38 20.47 -21.01
CA ASN A 238 8.01 19.71 -22.09
C ASN A 238 9.25 18.92 -21.63
N GLY A 239 9.18 18.32 -20.44
CA GLY A 239 10.23 17.49 -19.87
C GLY A 239 11.30 18.25 -19.09
N ARG A 240 11.30 19.59 -19.09
CA ARG A 240 12.32 20.41 -18.40
C ARG A 240 12.12 20.41 -16.89
N VAL A 241 12.97 19.68 -16.18
CA VAL A 241 12.94 19.56 -14.70
C VAL A 241 13.40 20.86 -14.05
N SER A 242 14.40 21.54 -14.61
CA SER A 242 14.89 22.84 -14.13
C SER A 242 13.78 23.88 -14.07
N GLN A 243 12.94 23.94 -15.11
CA GLN A 243 11.80 24.86 -15.17
C GLN A 243 10.76 24.50 -14.11
N TYR A 244 10.46 23.22 -13.91
CA TYR A 244 9.53 22.76 -12.87
C TYR A 244 10.00 23.16 -11.46
N LEU A 245 11.26 22.89 -11.13
CA LEU A 245 11.83 23.16 -9.80
C LEU A 245 11.97 24.67 -9.49
N SER A 246 11.97 25.52 -10.52
CA SER A 246 11.99 26.98 -10.33
C SER A 246 10.71 27.54 -9.67
N TYR A 247 9.60 26.79 -9.69
CA TYR A 247 8.35 27.18 -9.05
C TYR A 247 8.29 26.67 -7.60
N GLN A 248 8.01 27.60 -6.68
CA GLN A 248 7.79 27.30 -5.26
C GLN A 248 6.42 27.83 -4.82
N PRO A 249 5.67 27.10 -3.96
CA PRO A 249 6.03 25.81 -3.37
C PRO A 249 5.85 24.63 -4.33
N VAL A 250 6.30 23.44 -3.91
CA VAL A 250 6.16 22.16 -4.63
C VAL A 250 4.73 21.97 -5.13
N PHE A 251 4.59 21.69 -6.43
CA PHE A 251 3.28 21.46 -7.02
C PHE A 251 2.72 20.10 -6.57
N LEU A 252 1.56 20.14 -5.91
CA LEU A 252 0.78 18.96 -5.58
C LEU A 252 -0.26 18.75 -6.69
N SER A 253 -0.02 17.78 -7.56
CA SER A 253 -0.94 17.53 -8.66
C SER A 253 -2.27 16.94 -8.17
N ASP A 254 -3.32 17.09 -8.97
CA ASP A 254 -4.65 16.54 -8.67
C ASP A 254 -4.66 15.00 -8.57
N GLU A 255 -3.67 14.33 -9.17
CA GLU A 255 -3.51 12.88 -9.05
C GLU A 255 -2.78 12.47 -7.76
N LEU A 256 -1.84 13.28 -7.28
CA LEU A 256 -1.06 12.99 -6.08
C LEU A 256 -1.82 13.36 -4.80
N THR A 257 -2.55 14.48 -4.81
CA THR A 257 -3.28 15.01 -3.66
C THR A 257 -4.22 13.97 -3.01
N PRO A 258 -5.04 13.19 -3.74
CA PRO A 258 -5.89 12.16 -3.15
C PRO A 258 -5.10 11.03 -2.47
N ILE A 259 -3.90 10.70 -2.97
CA ILE A 259 -3.04 9.67 -2.37
C ILE A 259 -2.51 10.15 -1.02
N LEU A 260 -2.04 11.40 -0.96
CA LEU A 260 -1.56 12.01 0.29
C LEU A 260 -2.72 12.19 1.28
N GLN A 261 -3.91 12.59 0.78
CA GLN A 261 -5.12 12.69 1.59
C GLN A 261 -5.51 11.36 2.23
N GLN A 262 -5.47 10.27 1.47
CA GLN A 262 -5.78 8.94 2.01
C GLN A 262 -4.82 8.55 3.13
N HIS A 263 -3.55 8.92 3.02
CA HIS A 263 -2.57 8.71 4.08
C HIS A 263 -2.81 9.59 5.31
N TYR A 264 -3.10 10.87 5.10
CA TYR A 264 -3.35 11.83 6.16
C TYR A 264 -4.63 11.54 6.95
N GLN A 265 -5.71 11.11 6.28
CA GLN A 265 -6.97 10.73 6.92
C GLN A 265 -6.84 9.52 7.88
N ARG A 266 -5.79 8.71 7.70
CA ARG A 266 -5.52 7.58 8.59
C ARG A 266 -4.87 7.98 9.90
N LEU A 267 -4.24 9.16 9.96
CA LEU A 267 -3.59 9.65 11.15
C LEU A 267 -4.63 9.96 12.24
N SER A 268 -4.31 9.62 13.47
CA SER A 268 -4.99 10.11 14.67
C SER A 268 -4.77 11.62 14.87
N GLU A 269 -5.56 12.25 15.72
CA GLU A 269 -5.45 13.69 15.97
C GLU A 269 -4.08 14.09 16.55
N ILE A 270 -3.50 13.27 17.43
CA ILE A 270 -2.16 13.53 17.97
C ILE A 270 -1.06 13.37 16.91
N GLU A 271 -1.21 12.43 15.97
CA GLU A 271 -0.31 12.30 14.82
C GLU A 271 -0.42 13.51 13.88
N LYS A 272 -1.64 14.00 13.63
CA LYS A 272 -1.85 15.22 12.83
C LYS A 272 -1.24 16.44 13.49
N GLN A 273 -1.35 16.58 14.81
CA GLN A 273 -0.69 17.65 15.56
C GLN A 273 0.84 17.55 15.44
N ALA A 274 1.41 16.37 15.65
CA ALA A 274 2.86 16.16 15.57
C ALA A 274 3.40 16.41 14.15
N ILE A 275 2.73 15.90 13.11
CA ILE A 275 3.17 16.10 11.72
C ILE A 275 2.97 17.56 11.27
N ALA A 276 1.95 18.26 11.77
CA ALA A 276 1.77 19.69 11.52
C ALA A 276 2.91 20.52 12.13
N GLN A 277 3.33 20.22 13.36
CA GLN A 277 4.50 20.88 13.96
C GLN A 277 5.77 20.62 13.14
N LEU A 278 6.04 19.37 12.77
CA LEU A 278 7.16 19.03 11.89
C LEU A 278 7.10 19.75 10.54
N SER A 279 5.90 20.01 10.02
CA SER A 279 5.74 20.67 8.72
C SER A 279 6.16 22.14 8.72
N ASN A 280 6.07 22.81 9.86
CA ASN A 280 6.41 24.22 10.00
C ASN A 280 7.92 24.47 10.14
N GLU A 281 8.68 23.46 10.52
CA GLU A 281 10.13 23.57 10.74
C GLU A 281 10.88 23.36 9.44
N THR A 282 11.87 24.19 9.12
CA THR A 282 12.69 24.02 7.92
C THR A 282 13.71 22.90 8.10
N GLU A 283 14.33 22.83 9.27
CA GLU A 283 15.35 21.87 9.66
C GLU A 283 14.75 20.67 10.41
N PRO A 284 15.42 19.49 10.39
CA PRO A 284 15.06 18.37 11.24
C PRO A 284 15.04 18.73 12.73
N VAL A 285 14.09 18.16 13.46
CA VAL A 285 13.75 18.60 14.83
C VAL A 285 13.99 17.47 15.82
N SER A 286 14.66 17.76 16.94
CA SER A 286 14.80 16.77 18.01
C SER A 286 13.48 16.51 18.74
N LEU A 287 13.38 15.34 19.35
CA LEU A 287 12.18 15.00 20.13
C LEU A 287 11.96 16.00 21.28
N THR A 288 13.04 16.44 21.92
CA THR A 288 12.99 17.44 23.00
C THR A 288 12.35 18.74 22.55
N LEU A 289 12.65 19.21 21.33
CA LEU A 289 12.05 20.44 20.80
C LEU A 289 10.58 20.23 20.41
N LEU A 290 10.24 19.07 19.83
CA LEU A 290 8.84 18.72 19.55
C LEU A 290 7.99 18.70 20.82
N MET A 291 8.54 18.15 21.92
CA MET A 291 7.88 18.11 23.23
C MET A 291 7.61 19.49 23.80
N ALA A 292 8.49 20.46 23.55
CA ALA A 292 8.28 21.84 23.99
C ALA A 292 7.21 22.58 23.16
N LYS A 293 6.99 22.16 21.91
CA LYS A 293 6.07 22.80 20.94
C LYS A 293 4.68 22.18 20.92
N CYS A 294 4.56 20.88 21.19
CA CYS A 294 3.29 20.16 21.17
C CYS A 294 2.49 20.35 22.48
N GLN A 295 1.19 20.60 22.36
CA GLN A 295 0.25 20.56 23.49
C GLN A 295 -0.14 19.10 23.75
N GLY A 296 0.07 18.58 24.96
CA GLY A 296 -0.34 17.21 25.32
C GLY A 296 0.60 16.53 26.32
N SER A 297 0.31 15.28 26.67
CA SER A 297 1.21 14.50 27.54
C SER A 297 2.41 13.97 26.75
N GLN A 298 3.57 13.90 27.41
CA GLN A 298 4.81 13.38 26.83
C GLN A 298 4.61 11.97 26.21
N GLY A 299 3.90 11.10 26.93
CA GLY A 299 3.63 9.73 26.48
C GLY A 299 2.76 9.64 25.22
N GLU A 300 1.86 10.59 24.99
CA GLU A 300 1.04 10.64 23.76
C GLU A 300 1.86 11.07 22.56
N LEU A 301 2.76 12.05 22.71
CA LEU A 301 3.65 12.46 21.63
C LEU A 301 4.61 11.34 21.21
N PHE A 302 5.19 10.61 22.18
CA PHE A 302 6.01 9.44 21.86
C PHE A 302 5.26 8.40 21.03
N LYS A 303 4.01 8.09 21.42
CA LYS A 303 3.15 7.17 20.65
C LYS A 303 2.86 7.70 19.25
N ALA A 304 2.63 9.01 19.12
CA ALA A 304 2.40 9.65 17.82
C ALA A 304 3.61 9.56 16.90
N ILE A 305 4.81 9.89 17.39
CA ILE A 305 6.05 9.80 16.62
C ILE A 305 6.36 8.35 16.22
N GLN A 306 6.20 7.40 17.15
CA GLN A 306 6.35 5.97 16.84
C GLN A 306 5.34 5.50 15.80
N SER A 307 4.11 6.00 15.86
CA SER A 307 3.05 5.69 14.90
C SER A 307 3.34 6.24 13.51
N LEU A 308 3.78 7.50 13.43
CA LEU A 308 4.18 8.15 12.18
C LEU A 308 5.35 7.42 11.51
N ASP A 309 6.33 6.99 12.30
CA ASP A 309 7.46 6.18 11.83
C ASP A 309 7.01 4.84 11.23
N ARG A 310 6.12 4.11 11.92
CA ARG A 310 5.54 2.85 11.42
C ARG A 310 4.78 3.01 10.09
N ARG A 311 4.23 4.20 9.85
CA ARG A 311 3.53 4.55 8.60
C ARG A 311 4.49 5.03 7.49
N GLY A 312 5.75 5.29 7.84
CA GLY A 312 6.77 5.91 6.99
C GLY A 312 6.47 7.37 6.67
N MET A 313 5.80 8.09 7.58
CA MET A 313 5.40 9.50 7.41
C MET A 313 6.47 10.49 7.84
N ILE A 314 7.45 10.02 8.61
CA ILE A 314 8.57 10.81 9.11
C ILE A 314 9.88 10.10 8.76
N GLU A 315 10.95 10.87 8.70
CA GLU A 315 12.32 10.39 8.54
C GLU A 315 13.08 10.63 9.83
N LYS A 316 13.88 9.63 10.23
CA LYS A 316 14.76 9.71 11.39
C LYS A 316 16.18 9.91 10.92
N LEU A 317 16.82 10.97 11.42
CA LEU A 317 18.22 11.27 11.12
C LEU A 317 19.01 11.23 12.42
N SER A 318 20.21 10.68 12.34
CA SER A 318 21.16 10.67 13.45
C SER A 318 22.12 11.84 13.29
N CYS A 319 22.02 12.83 14.18
CA CYS A 319 23.03 13.88 14.34
C CYS A 319 23.89 13.55 15.56
N GLU A 320 25.14 14.04 15.58
CA GLU A 320 26.23 13.67 16.50
C GLU A 320 25.86 13.37 17.96
N SER A 321 24.85 14.03 18.53
CA SER A 321 24.39 13.83 19.91
C SER A 321 22.90 13.50 20.09
N GLU A 322 22.07 13.51 19.03
CA GLU A 322 20.63 13.28 19.17
C GLU A 322 19.96 12.79 17.88
N THR A 323 18.81 12.10 18.05
CA THR A 323 17.93 11.75 16.94
C THR A 323 17.02 12.91 16.62
N VAL A 324 17.01 13.32 15.36
CA VAL A 324 16.14 14.37 14.83
C VAL A 324 15.18 13.79 13.80
N PHE A 325 14.03 14.44 13.67
CA PHE A 325 12.92 13.98 12.84
C PHE A 325 12.57 15.05 11.82
N THR A 326 12.29 14.62 10.60
CA THR A 326 11.73 15.50 9.54
C THR A 326 10.61 14.78 8.82
N ILE A 327 9.95 15.48 7.91
CA ILE A 327 8.92 14.92 7.04
C ILE A 327 9.31 15.11 5.57
N PRO A 328 8.95 14.17 4.70
CA PRO A 328 9.13 14.28 3.25
C PRO A 328 8.63 15.63 2.70
N PRO A 329 9.37 16.29 1.79
CA PRO A 329 9.00 17.62 1.26
C PRO A 329 7.59 17.70 0.68
N VAL A 330 7.17 16.69 -0.09
CA VAL A 330 5.81 16.60 -0.64
C VAL A 330 4.73 16.48 0.46
N LEU A 331 5.00 15.73 1.52
CA LEU A 331 4.08 15.64 2.66
C LEU A 331 4.03 16.93 3.44
N LYS A 332 5.17 17.60 3.61
CA LYS A 332 5.25 18.93 4.23
C LYS A 332 4.34 19.93 3.55
N GLN A 333 4.39 19.97 2.23
CA GLN A 333 3.53 20.84 1.44
C GLN A 333 2.05 20.47 1.60
N TYR A 334 1.72 19.18 1.57
CA TYR A 334 0.34 18.73 1.73
C TYR A 334 -0.22 19.04 3.13
N VAL A 335 0.57 18.82 4.19
CA VAL A 335 0.16 19.11 5.56
C VAL A 335 -0.08 20.60 5.76
N LYS A 336 0.80 21.47 5.23
CA LYS A 336 0.59 22.94 5.26
C LYS A 336 -0.70 23.35 4.56
N MET A 337 -0.96 22.80 3.37
CA MET A 337 -2.19 23.07 2.61
C MET A 337 -3.47 22.71 3.38
N VAL A 338 -3.43 21.65 4.19
CA VAL A 338 -4.60 21.18 4.96
C VAL A 338 -4.72 21.88 6.32
N ALA A 339 -3.59 22.27 6.92
CA ALA A 339 -3.57 22.95 8.21
C ALA A 339 -3.98 24.42 8.10
N ASP A 340 -3.56 25.10 7.02
CA ASP A 340 -3.88 26.50 6.72
C ASP A 340 -4.57 26.59 5.35
N PRO A 341 -5.86 26.24 5.25
CA PRO A 341 -6.60 26.34 4.00
C PRO A 341 -6.70 27.82 3.55
N PRO A 342 -6.58 28.10 2.23
CA PRO A 342 -6.52 29.45 1.69
C PRO A 342 -7.80 30.28 1.88
#